data_AF-A0A820R454-F1
#
_entry.id   AF-A0A820R454-F1
#
_cell.length_a   1.000
_cell.length_b   1.000
_cell.length_c   1.000
_cell.angle_alpha   90.00
_cell.angle_beta   90.00
_cell.angle_gamma   90.00
#
_symmetry.space_group_name_H-M   'P 1'
#
loop_
_entity.id
_entity.type
_entity.pdbx_description
1 polymer ?
#
loop_
_entity_poly.entity_id
_entity_poly.type
_entity_poly.pdbx_seq_one_letter_code
_entity_poly.pdbx_strand_id
1 'polypeptide(L)'
;TKEQREQLLNAPPSAYITNPEPEPVVPCSLQDLQPLLEHLILNKPGPDNDNQSIVFSRGTIMTGGRLDLCKQVVGPKGIQPLLDAMKNSSVVNRILLGNNIVGLPGAQAISQYIRFNIDSNID
;
A
#
# COMPACT_ATOMS: atom_id res chain seq x y z
N THR A 1 -26.79 -19.78 21.52
CA THR A 1 -28.24 -19.95 21.75
C THR A 1 -28.86 -18.60 22.14
N LYS A 2 -30.19 -18.45 22.20
CA LYS A 2 -30.84 -17.21 22.67
C LYS A 2 -30.38 -16.83 24.09
N GLU A 3 -30.27 -17.83 24.96
CA GLU A 3 -29.82 -17.68 26.34
C GLU A 3 -28.39 -17.15 26.45
N GLN A 4 -27.45 -17.68 25.66
CA GLN A 4 -26.08 -17.14 25.56
C GLN A 4 -26.05 -15.69 25.06
N ARG A 5 -26.94 -15.32 24.14
CA ARG A 5 -27.02 -13.94 23.63
C ARG A 5 -27.53 -12.98 24.71
N GLU A 6 -28.57 -13.35 25.45
CA GLU A 6 -29.10 -12.54 26.56
C GLU A 6 -28.06 -12.36 27.67
N GLN A 7 -27.29 -13.42 27.99
CA GLN A 7 -26.17 -13.32 28.91
C GLN A 7 -25.08 -12.35 28.42
N LEU A 8 -24.72 -12.39 27.14
CA LEU A 8 -23.75 -11.46 26.56
C LEU A 8 -24.24 -10.00 26.56
N LEU A 9 -25.53 -9.77 26.34
CA LEU A 9 -26.11 -8.42 26.34
C LEU A 9 -26.17 -7.80 27.74
N ASN A 10 -26.31 -8.63 28.78
CA ASN A 10 -26.39 -8.18 30.16
C ASN A 10 -25.01 -8.13 30.87
N ALA A 11 -23.98 -8.73 30.26
CA ALA A 11 -22.61 -8.68 30.77
C ALA A 11 -21.94 -7.32 30.46
N PRO A 12 -20.98 -6.87 31.28
CA PRO A 12 -20.17 -5.71 30.92
C PRO A 12 -19.35 -5.96 29.64
N PRO A 13 -18.99 -4.91 28.89
CA PRO A 13 -18.14 -5.05 27.69
C PRO A 13 -16.84 -5.80 28.01
N SER A 14 -16.42 -6.67 27.09
CA SER A 14 -15.22 -7.48 27.30
C SER A 14 -13.94 -6.63 27.35
N ALA A 15 -12.88 -7.21 27.91
CA ALA A 15 -11.54 -6.61 27.90
C ALA A 15 -11.05 -6.32 26.47
N TYR A 16 -11.45 -7.12 25.47
CA TYR A 16 -11.13 -6.85 24.06
C TYR A 16 -11.71 -5.53 23.53
N ILE A 17 -12.84 -5.07 24.09
CA ILE A 17 -13.46 -3.80 23.72
C ILE A 17 -12.87 -2.66 24.55
N THR A 18 -12.67 -2.88 25.85
CA THR A 18 -12.24 -1.83 26.78
C THR A 18 -10.73 -1.60 26.79
N ASN A 19 -9.95 -2.64 26.50
CA ASN A 19 -8.48 -2.65 26.45
C ASN A 19 -8.02 -3.38 25.16
N PRO A 20 -8.27 -2.80 23.97
CA PRO A 20 -7.86 -3.42 22.73
C PRO A 20 -6.32 -3.45 22.62
N GLU A 21 -5.78 -4.61 22.28
CA GLU A 21 -4.38 -4.74 21.88
C GLU A 21 -4.25 -4.52 20.36
N PRO A 22 -3.20 -3.84 19.88
CA PRO A 22 -2.95 -3.73 18.45
C PRO A 22 -2.77 -5.11 17.79
N GLU A 23 -3.47 -5.33 16.67
CA GLU A 23 -3.28 -6.56 15.87
C GLU A 23 -1.82 -6.62 15.37
N PRO A 24 -1.11 -7.74 15.54
CA PRO A 24 0.23 -7.89 14.99
C PRO A 24 0.20 -7.85 13.46
N VAL A 25 1.04 -6.99 12.90
CA VAL A 25 1.12 -6.78 11.46
C VAL A 25 2.45 -7.31 10.94
N VAL A 26 2.41 -8.20 9.96
CA VAL A 26 3.62 -8.69 9.26
C VAL A 26 3.92 -7.75 8.09
N PRO A 27 5.05 -7.00 8.11
CA PRO A 27 5.39 -6.10 7.02
C PRO A 27 5.55 -6.81 5.68
N CYS A 28 5.13 -6.14 4.62
CA CYS A 28 5.46 -6.55 3.26
C CYS A 28 6.96 -6.69 3.08
N SER A 29 7.41 -7.84 2.58
CA SER A 29 8.81 -8.04 2.24
C SER A 29 9.16 -7.34 0.93
N LEU A 30 10.45 -7.05 0.70
CA LEU A 30 10.89 -6.56 -0.61
C LEU A 30 10.69 -7.60 -1.71
N GLN A 31 10.80 -8.89 -1.38
CA GLN A 31 10.54 -9.98 -2.32
C GLN A 31 9.09 -9.94 -2.85
N ASP A 32 8.12 -9.60 -1.99
CA ASP A 32 6.72 -9.47 -2.40
C ASP A 32 6.48 -8.24 -3.28
N LEU A 33 7.28 -7.18 -3.12
CA LEU A 33 7.21 -5.98 -3.97
C LEU A 33 7.95 -6.17 -5.30
N GLN A 34 8.90 -7.10 -5.37
CA GLN A 34 9.81 -7.27 -6.50
C GLN A 34 9.11 -7.33 -7.87
N PRO A 35 8.00 -8.07 -8.07
CA PRO A 35 7.32 -8.10 -9.36
C PRO A 35 6.82 -6.73 -9.84
N LEU A 36 6.33 -5.90 -8.90
CA LEU A 36 5.91 -4.53 -9.18
C LEU A 36 7.12 -3.63 -9.49
N LEU A 37 8.18 -3.72 -8.67
CA LEU A 37 9.40 -2.93 -8.86
C LEU A 37 10.01 -3.19 -10.24
N GLU A 38 10.13 -4.46 -10.65
CA GLU A 38 10.65 -4.83 -11.96
C GLU A 38 9.79 -4.32 -13.11
N HIS A 39 8.46 -4.35 -12.96
CA HIS A 39 7.56 -3.81 -13.96
C HIS A 39 7.77 -2.30 -14.18
N LEU A 40 7.92 -1.55 -13.07
CA LEU A 40 8.17 -0.10 -13.10
C LEU A 40 9.57 0.23 -13.64
N ILE A 41 10.61 -0.47 -13.17
CA ILE A 41 12.01 -0.29 -13.62
C ILE A 41 12.14 -0.53 -15.12
N LEU A 42 11.48 -1.57 -15.64
CA LEU A 42 11.49 -1.90 -17.08
C LEU A 42 10.53 -1.04 -17.91
N ASN A 43 9.80 -0.11 -17.27
CA ASN A 43 8.78 0.74 -17.88
C ASN A 43 7.79 -0.04 -18.77
N LYS A 44 7.34 -1.21 -18.29
CA LYS A 44 6.39 -2.05 -19.03
C LYS A 44 5.04 -1.33 -19.13
N PRO A 45 4.30 -1.42 -20.25
CA PRO A 45 3.04 -0.73 -20.40
C PRO A 45 2.01 -1.16 -19.34
N GLY A 46 1.20 -0.20 -18.90
CA GLY A 46 0.03 -0.44 -18.05
C GLY A 46 -1.13 -1.09 -18.82
N PRO A 47 -2.29 -1.31 -18.17
CA PRO A 47 -3.46 -1.87 -18.84
C PRO A 47 -4.04 -0.91 -19.90
N ASP A 48 -4.44 -1.46 -21.06
CA ASP A 48 -4.86 -0.70 -22.25
C ASP A 48 -6.33 -0.22 -22.21
N ASN A 49 -7.16 -0.74 -21.31
CA ASN A 49 -8.58 -0.36 -21.17
C ASN A 49 -9.07 -0.49 -19.73
N ASP A 50 -10.18 0.18 -19.38
CA ASP A 50 -10.70 0.32 -18.01
C ASP A 50 -11.15 -0.99 -17.35
N ASN A 51 -11.34 -2.06 -18.12
CA ASN A 51 -11.71 -3.38 -17.59
C ASN A 51 -10.49 -4.26 -17.28
N GLN A 52 -9.27 -3.75 -17.45
CA GLN A 52 -8.03 -4.45 -17.19
C GLN A 52 -7.26 -3.84 -16.02
N SER A 53 -6.52 -4.70 -15.32
CA SER A 53 -5.58 -4.28 -14.29
C SER A 53 -4.40 -5.25 -14.28
N ILE A 54 -3.24 -4.75 -13.86
CA ILE A 54 -2.06 -5.59 -13.67
C ILE A 54 -1.90 -5.80 -12.17
N VAL A 55 -2.19 -7.02 -11.73
CA VAL A 55 -2.13 -7.42 -10.32
C VAL A 55 -0.76 -8.02 -10.03
N PHE A 56 -0.11 -7.55 -8.98
CA PHE A 56 1.14 -8.09 -8.47
C PHE A 56 0.91 -8.80 -7.14
N SER A 57 1.95 -9.46 -6.61
CA SER A 57 1.94 -9.95 -5.23
C SER A 57 1.63 -8.84 -4.23
N ARG A 58 2.03 -7.59 -4.56
CA ARG A 58 1.70 -6.38 -3.82
C ARG A 58 1.29 -5.27 -4.77
N GLY A 59 0.04 -4.86 -4.61
CA GLY A 59 -0.55 -3.76 -5.35
C GLY A 59 -1.02 -4.10 -6.75
N THR A 60 -1.73 -3.14 -7.33
CA THR A 60 -2.39 -3.29 -8.63
C THR A 60 -2.23 -1.99 -9.41
N ILE A 61 -1.77 -2.10 -10.67
CA ILE A 61 -1.82 -0.98 -11.61
C ILE A 61 -3.17 -1.03 -12.34
N MET A 62 -3.90 0.06 -12.23
CA MET A 62 -5.19 0.28 -12.89
C MET A 62 -5.00 1.18 -14.11
N THR A 63 -6.01 1.21 -14.98
CA THR A 63 -6.06 2.09 -16.14
C THR A 63 -5.93 3.56 -15.74
N GLY A 64 -5.27 4.35 -16.59
CA GLY A 64 -4.96 5.75 -16.31
C GLY A 64 -3.79 5.96 -15.34
N GLY A 65 -2.98 4.93 -15.07
CA GLY A 65 -1.72 5.03 -14.33
C GLY A 65 -1.87 5.15 -12.82
N ARG A 66 -2.96 4.63 -12.25
CA ARG A 66 -3.15 4.57 -10.80
C ARG A 66 -2.58 3.28 -10.24
N LEU A 67 -1.63 3.38 -9.32
CA LEU A 67 -1.10 2.26 -8.53
C LEU A 67 -1.78 2.19 -7.17
N ASP A 68 -2.55 1.14 -6.92
CA ASP A 68 -3.16 0.88 -5.62
C ASP A 68 -2.27 -0.02 -4.76
N LEU A 69 -1.78 0.53 -3.65
CA LEU A 69 -1.04 -0.19 -2.61
C LEU A 69 -1.76 -0.10 -1.25
N CYS A 70 -3.07 0.17 -1.24
CA CYS A 70 -3.83 0.24 0.00
C CYS A 70 -3.81 -1.10 0.74
N LYS A 71 -3.60 -1.05 2.06
CA LYS A 71 -3.61 -2.22 2.94
C LYS A 71 -2.59 -3.29 2.55
N GLN A 72 -1.51 -2.91 1.85
CA GLN A 72 -0.45 -3.83 1.44
C GLN A 72 0.66 -3.98 2.46
N VAL A 73 0.57 -3.27 3.59
CA VAL A 73 1.55 -3.32 4.68
C VAL A 73 2.97 -2.92 4.22
N VAL A 74 3.05 -1.97 3.28
CA VAL A 74 4.31 -1.40 2.82
C VAL A 74 4.92 -0.58 3.96
N GLY A 75 6.07 -1.05 4.44
CA GLY A 75 6.85 -0.38 5.47
C GLY A 75 7.89 0.58 4.89
N PRO A 76 8.66 1.27 5.76
CA PRO A 76 9.65 2.27 5.32
C PRO A 76 10.68 1.69 4.34
N LYS A 77 11.05 0.41 4.52
CA LYS A 77 12.00 -0.30 3.66
C LYS A 77 11.51 -0.51 2.22
N GLY A 78 10.18 -0.52 2.00
CA GLY A 78 9.59 -0.70 0.67
C GLY A 78 9.34 0.62 -0.07
N ILE A 79 9.30 1.76 0.64
CA ILE A 79 8.97 3.06 0.06
C ILE A 79 10.10 3.60 -0.82
N GLN A 80 11.34 3.62 -0.35
CA GLN A 80 12.45 4.14 -1.17
C GLN A 80 12.63 3.33 -2.48
N PRO A 81 12.66 1.98 -2.46
CA PRO A 81 12.75 1.20 -3.70
C PRO A 81 11.59 1.44 -4.67
N LEU A 82 10.36 1.61 -4.14
CA LEU A 82 9.19 1.93 -4.96
C LEU A 82 9.38 3.28 -5.67
N LEU A 83 9.78 4.33 -4.93
CA LEU A 83 9.99 5.66 -5.48
C LEU A 83 11.14 5.68 -6.51
N ASP A 84 12.23 4.96 -6.23
CA ASP A 84 13.35 4.82 -7.16
C ASP A 84 12.93 4.13 -8.46
N ALA A 85 12.13 3.06 -8.38
CA ALA A 85 11.59 2.35 -9.54
C ALA A 85 10.66 3.24 -10.39
N MET A 86 9.94 4.16 -9.74
CA MET A 86 9.01 5.06 -10.42
C MET A 86 9.68 6.26 -11.10
N LYS A 87 10.89 6.64 -10.69
CA LYS A 87 11.58 7.83 -11.20
C LYS A 87 11.67 7.91 -12.73
N ASN A 88 11.81 6.78 -13.40
CA ASN A 88 11.91 6.69 -14.86
C ASN A 88 10.68 6.04 -15.52
N SER A 89 9.64 5.73 -14.74
CA SER A 89 8.44 5.07 -15.25
C SER A 89 7.39 6.09 -15.68
N SER A 90 6.85 5.91 -16.88
CA SER A 90 5.69 6.66 -17.38
C SER A 90 4.35 5.97 -17.10
N VAL A 91 4.39 4.82 -16.43
CA VAL A 91 3.23 3.93 -16.26
C VAL A 91 2.32 4.42 -15.15
N VAL A 92 2.89 5.02 -14.10
CA VAL A 92 2.16 5.39 -12.89
C VAL A 92 2.29 6.89 -12.65
N ASN A 93 1.14 7.55 -12.47
CA ASN A 93 1.02 8.96 -12.15
C ASN A 93 0.32 9.23 -10.81
N ARG A 94 -0.25 8.20 -10.18
CA ARG A 94 -0.91 8.33 -8.86
C ARG A 94 -0.69 7.09 -8.04
N ILE A 95 -0.39 7.26 -6.75
CA ILE A 95 -0.15 6.15 -5.81
C ILE A 95 -1.15 6.26 -4.66
N LEU A 96 -1.81 5.15 -4.33
CA LEU A 96 -2.63 5.04 -3.12
C LEU A 96 -1.89 4.24 -2.05
N LEU A 97 -1.50 4.89 -0.96
CA LEU A 97 -0.78 4.28 0.17
C LEU A 97 -1.63 4.14 1.45
N GLY A 98 -2.96 4.14 1.33
CA GLY A 98 -3.87 4.09 2.47
C GLY A 98 -3.67 2.85 3.35
N ASN A 99 -3.67 3.02 4.68
CA ASN A 99 -3.51 1.95 5.66
C ASN A 99 -2.25 1.08 5.42
N ASN A 100 -1.10 1.74 5.26
CA ASN A 100 0.23 1.12 5.29
C ASN A 100 0.99 1.52 6.56
N ILE A 101 2.20 1.00 6.73
CA ILE A 101 3.05 1.22 7.91
C ILE A 101 4.33 1.98 7.53
N VAL A 102 4.20 3.01 6.69
CA VAL A 102 5.33 3.73 6.07
C VAL A 102 6.28 4.38 7.07
N GLY A 103 5.77 4.75 8.25
CA GLY A 103 6.52 5.40 9.32
C GLY A 103 7.15 6.74 8.93
N LEU A 104 7.87 7.36 9.88
CA LEU A 104 8.60 8.60 9.65
C LEU A 104 9.65 8.49 8.52
N PRO A 105 10.47 7.42 8.42
CA PRO A 105 11.46 7.33 7.36
C PRO A 105 10.82 7.23 5.95
N GLY A 106 9.71 6.50 5.82
CA GLY A 106 8.97 6.43 4.56
C GLY A 106 8.35 7.78 4.18
N ALA A 107 7.79 8.51 5.15
CA ALA A 107 7.25 9.86 4.92
C ALA A 107 8.35 10.85 4.49
N GLN A 108 9.55 10.75 5.07
CA GLN A 108 10.71 11.56 4.65
C GLN A 108 11.14 11.23 3.22
N ALA A 109 11.22 9.95 2.84
CA ALA A 109 11.52 9.53 1.48
C ALA A 109 10.50 10.07 0.46
N ILE A 110 9.19 9.97 0.78
CA ILE A 110 8.12 10.55 -0.06
C ILE A 110 8.29 12.06 -0.19
N SER A 111 8.54 12.78 0.93
CA SER A 111 8.72 14.24 0.90
C SER A 111 9.93 14.65 0.05
N GLN A 112 11.05 13.94 0.17
CA GLN A 112 12.23 14.20 -0.66
C GLN A 112 11.93 13.92 -2.13
N TYR A 113 11.25 12.82 -2.43
CA TYR A 113 10.88 12.49 -3.80
C TYR A 113 10.05 13.60 -4.45
N ILE A 114 8.99 14.06 -3.79
CA ILE A 114 8.13 15.15 -4.29
C ILE A 114 8.93 16.44 -4.50
N ARG A 115 9.83 16.79 -3.57
CA ARG A 115 10.61 18.03 -3.65
C ARG A 115 11.64 18.04 -4.78
N PHE A 116 12.20 16.89 -5.12
CA PHE A 116 13.37 16.80 -6.01
C PHE A 116 13.10 16.06 -7.34
N ASN A 117 11.88 15.58 -7.57
CA ASN A 117 11.48 14.96 -8.84
C ASN A 117 10.25 15.69 -9.41
N ILE A 118 10.40 17.00 -9.62
CA ILE A 118 9.32 17.88 -10.15
C ILE A 118 8.85 17.48 -11.56
N ASP A 119 9.70 16.78 -12.32
CA ASP A 119 9.38 16.25 -13.65
C ASP A 119 8.83 14.82 -13.60
N SER A 120 8.60 14.26 -12.40
CA SER A 120 7.96 12.96 -12.24
C SER A 120 6.52 13.02 -12.74
N ASN A 121 6.04 11.90 -13.28
CA ASN A 121 4.64 11.78 -13.68
C ASN A 121 3.67 11.68 -12.48
N ILE A 122 4.18 11.59 -11.24
CA ILE A 122 3.35 11.56 -10.04
C ILE A 122 2.72 12.94 -9.79
N ASP A 123 1.40 13.00 -9.86
CA ASP A 123 0.51 14.13 -9.49
C ASP A 123 0.29 14.20 -7.97
#